data_AF-A0A486XSH3-F1
#
_entry.id   AF-A0A486XSH3-F1
#
_cell.length_a   1.000
_cell.length_b   1.000
_cell.length_c   1.000
_cell.angle_alpha   90.00
_cell.angle_beta   90.00
_cell.angle_gamma   90.00
#
_symmetry.space_group_name_H-M   'P 1'
#
loop_
_entity.id
_entity.type
_entity.pdbx_description
1 polymer ?
#
loop_
_entity_poly.entity_id
_entity_poly.type
_entity_poly.pdbx_seq_one_letter_code
_entity_poly.pdbx_strand_id
1 'polypeptide(L)'
;MRTYRSGLSEKIELLDALKKSKFNQKVVLALYSAAEAYGYKNTNLNTLEIYMLDPSDRSKLEDVLQLDPQERGYEVLLIEPYYESLL
;
A
#
# COMPACT_ATOMS: atom_id res chain seq x y z
N MET A 1 -7.74 1.66 8.82
CA MET A 1 -7.23 2.27 7.57
C MET A 1 -6.42 3.50 7.94
N ARG A 2 -5.25 3.69 7.32
CA ARG A 2 -4.35 4.82 7.58
C ARG A 2 -3.82 5.37 6.27
N THR A 3 -3.75 6.70 6.18
CA THR A 3 -3.33 7.45 5.01
C THR A 3 -1.89 7.93 5.17
N TYR A 4 -1.13 7.83 4.09
CA TYR A 4 0.28 8.18 4.08
C TYR A 4 0.66 8.94 2.82
N ARG A 5 1.75 9.68 2.95
CA ARG A 5 2.56 10.20 1.85
C ARG A 5 3.84 9.38 1.76
N SER A 6 4.33 9.13 0.56
CA SER A 6 5.59 8.42 0.34
C SER A 6 6.75 9.40 0.15
N GLY A 7 7.93 9.05 0.65
CA GLY A 7 9.19 9.69 0.28
C GLY A 7 9.68 9.32 -1.14
N LEU A 8 9.15 8.23 -1.70
CA LEU A 8 9.41 7.81 -3.09
C LEU A 8 8.56 8.63 -4.07
N SER A 9 9.13 8.99 -5.21
CA SER A 9 8.56 10.00 -6.11
C SER A 9 7.44 9.45 -6.99
N GLU A 10 7.51 8.16 -7.35
CA GLU A 10 6.54 7.53 -8.24
C GLU A 10 5.92 6.25 -7.65
N LYS A 11 4.68 5.98 -8.05
CA LYS A 11 3.96 4.75 -7.71
C LYS A 11 4.71 3.49 -8.18
N ILE A 12 5.45 3.59 -9.29
CA ILE A 12 6.29 2.49 -9.79
C ILE A 12 7.43 2.19 -8.81
N GLU A 13 8.07 3.22 -8.26
CA GLU A 13 9.13 3.07 -7.25
C GLU A 13 8.59 2.43 -5.98
N LEU A 14 7.39 2.83 -5.54
CA LEU A 14 6.68 2.20 -4.42
C LEU A 14 6.44 0.71 -4.66
N LEU A 15 5.92 0.35 -5.84
CA LEU A 15 5.67 -1.05 -6.20
C LEU A 15 6.96 -1.86 -6.31
N ASP A 16 8.03 -1.28 -6.84
CA ASP A 16 9.33 -1.94 -6.94
C ASP A 16 10.00 -2.11 -5.57
N ALA A 17 9.90 -1.10 -4.69
CA ALA A 17 10.34 -1.20 -3.30
C ALA A 17 9.58 -2.32 -2.58
N LEU A 18 8.26 -2.40 -2.77
CA LEU A 18 7.42 -3.46 -2.22
C LEU A 18 7.84 -4.85 -2.71
N LYS A 19 8.03 -5.02 -4.03
CA LYS A 19 8.46 -6.28 -4.66
C LYS A 19 9.84 -6.75 -4.19
N LYS A 20 10.78 -5.81 -4.01
CA LYS A 20 12.14 -6.09 -3.52
C LYS A 20 12.16 -6.36 -2.02
N SER A 21 11.15 -5.90 -1.29
CA SER A 21 11.06 -6.10 0.15
C SER A 21 10.62 -7.52 0.51
N LYS A 22 10.90 -7.91 1.76
CA LYS A 22 10.39 -9.16 2.35
C LYS A 22 8.87 -9.12 2.60
N PHE A 23 8.23 -7.97 2.38
CA PHE A 23 6.79 -7.78 2.62
C PHE A 23 5.92 -8.11 1.41
N ASN A 24 6.50 -8.46 0.25
CA ASN A 24 5.73 -8.83 -0.94
C ASN A 24 4.74 -10.00 -0.71
N GLN A 25 5.00 -10.88 0.26
CA GLN A 25 4.10 -11.97 0.66
C GLN A 25 3.18 -11.62 1.84
N LYS A 26 3.41 -10.48 2.49
CA LYS A 26 2.72 -10.02 3.70
C LYS A 26 1.72 -8.91 3.42
N VAL A 27 1.72 -8.41 2.20
CA VAL A 27 0.79 -7.39 1.72
C VAL A 27 0.18 -7.78 0.39
N VAL A 28 -1.01 -7.26 0.11
CA VAL A 28 -1.74 -7.50 -1.13
C VAL A 28 -2.26 -6.17 -1.64
N LEU A 29 -2.21 -5.93 -2.95
CA LEU A 29 -2.85 -4.75 -3.53
C LEU A 29 -4.37 -4.85 -3.39
N ALA A 30 -5.02 -3.76 -2.99
CA ALA A 30 -6.48 -3.70 -3.08
C ALA A 30 -6.92 -3.73 -4.55
N LEU A 31 -8.19 -4.08 -4.79
CA LEU A 31 -8.74 -4.32 -6.12
C LEU A 31 -8.43 -3.20 -7.12
N TYR A 32 -8.58 -1.94 -6.70
CA TYR A 32 -8.32 -0.79 -7.57
C TYR A 32 -6.86 -0.72 -7.99
N SER A 33 -5.94 -0.78 -7.03
CA SER A 33 -4.50 -0.74 -7.29
C SER A 33 -4.01 -1.95 -8.07
N ALA A 34 -4.59 -3.12 -7.83
CA ALA A 34 -4.32 -4.32 -8.62
C ALA A 34 -4.77 -4.14 -10.07
N ALA A 35 -6.01 -3.69 -10.29
CA ALA A 35 -6.56 -3.45 -11.63
C ALA A 35 -5.72 -2.44 -12.42
N GLU A 36 -5.31 -1.34 -11.78
CA GLU A 36 -4.44 -0.33 -12.42
C GLU A 36 -3.08 -0.92 -12.81
N ALA A 37 -2.49 -1.79 -11.98
CA ALA A 37 -1.22 -2.47 -12.30
C ALA A 37 -1.33 -3.41 -13.52
N TYR A 38 -2.54 -3.88 -13.87
CA TYR A 38 -2.82 -4.64 -15.08
C TYR A 38 -3.27 -3.77 -16.27
N GLY A 39 -3.21 -2.44 -16.15
CA GLY A 39 -3.57 -1.49 -17.19
C GLY A 39 -5.06 -1.11 -17.23
N TYR A 40 -5.86 -1.57 -16.26
CA TYR A 40 -7.27 -1.23 -16.16
C TYR A 40 -7.47 -0.02 -15.23
N LYS A 41 -7.59 1.18 -15.82
CA LYS A 41 -7.79 2.42 -15.08
C LYS A 41 -9.07 3.13 -15.52
N ASN A 42 -10.08 3.08 -14.65
CA ASN A 42 -11.38 3.72 -14.90
C ASN A 42 -11.59 4.99 -14.04
N THR A 43 -10.57 5.43 -13.29
CA THR A 43 -10.66 6.62 -12.44
C THR A 43 -9.37 7.44 -12.50
N ASN A 44 -9.46 8.71 -12.12
CA ASN A 44 -8.30 9.61 -12.00
C ASN A 44 -7.59 9.47 -10.64
N LEU A 45 -8.02 8.55 -9.78
CA LEU A 45 -7.38 8.29 -8.50
C LEU A 45 -6.01 7.64 -8.75
N ASN A 46 -4.96 8.17 -8.13
CA ASN A 46 -3.60 7.60 -8.23
C ASN A 46 -3.16 6.91 -6.94
N THR A 47 -4.06 6.78 -5.97
CA THR A 47 -3.77 6.19 -4.66
C THR A 47 -3.30 4.74 -4.82
N LEU A 48 -2.25 4.39 -4.08
CA LEU A 48 -1.80 3.02 -3.89
C LEU A 48 -2.44 2.44 -2.64
N GLU A 49 -3.31 1.47 -2.81
CA GLU A 49 -4.08 0.83 -1.75
C GLU A 49 -3.51 -0.55 -1.47
N ILE A 50 -3.10 -0.77 -0.22
CA ILE A 50 -2.40 -1.97 0.20
C ILE A 50 -3.11 -2.57 1.41
N TYR A 51 -3.55 -3.80 1.28
CA TYR A 51 -3.96 -4.64 2.41
C TYR A 51 -2.72 -5.23 3.07
N MET A 52 -2.63 -5.12 4.39
CA MET A 52 -1.57 -5.69 5.19
C MET A 52 -2.12 -6.86 5.99
N LEU A 53 -1.55 -8.06 5.82
CA LEU A 53 -2.08 -9.28 6.43
C LEU A 53 -1.87 -9.32 7.95
N ASP A 54 -0.76 -8.78 8.44
CA ASP A 54 -0.42 -8.71 9.87
C ASP A 54 -0.16 -7.24 10.29
N PRO A 55 -0.99 -6.65 11.17
CA PRO A 55 -0.77 -5.30 11.71
C PRO A 55 0.59 -5.09 12.39
N SER A 56 1.24 -6.17 12.86
CA SER A 56 2.56 -6.13 13.52
C SER A 56 3.69 -5.76 12.56
N ASP A 57 3.50 -5.91 11.26
CA ASP A 57 4.48 -5.56 10.24
C ASP A 57 4.41 -4.09 9.78
N ARG A 58 3.44 -3.33 10.29
CA ARG A 58 3.18 -1.94 9.86
C ARG A 58 4.39 -1.04 9.93
N SER A 59 5.06 -0.97 11.09
CA SER A 59 6.20 -0.07 11.28
C SER A 59 7.32 -0.36 10.29
N LYS A 60 7.56 -1.63 9.98
CA LYS A 60 8.58 -2.03 9.01
C LYS A 60 8.17 -1.69 7.58
N LEU A 61 6.87 -1.78 7.27
CA LEU A 61 6.34 -1.40 5.97
C LEU A 61 6.41 0.12 5.77
N GLU A 62 6.10 0.89 6.82
CA GLU A 62 6.28 2.34 6.87
C GLU A 62 7.74 2.72 6.57
N ASP A 63 8.71 2.06 7.21
CA ASP A 63 10.14 2.29 6.97
C ASP A 63 10.57 1.94 5.53
N VAL A 64 10.17 0.78 5.01
CA VAL A 64 10.57 0.30 3.67
C VAL A 64 10.04 1.22 2.57
N LEU A 65 8.81 1.69 2.72
CA LEU A 65 8.14 2.54 1.73
C LEU A 65 8.31 4.03 2.03
N GLN A 66 9.07 4.39 3.07
CA GLN A 66 9.30 5.77 3.50
C GLN A 66 7.97 6.53 3.70
N LEU A 67 7.04 5.90 4.41
CA LEU A 67 5.70 6.43 4.60
C LEU A 67 5.64 7.41 5.76
N ASP A 68 5.15 8.61 5.48
CA ASP A 68 4.85 9.63 6.48
C ASP A 68 3.33 9.70 6.70
N PRO A 69 2.83 9.49 7.93
CA PRO A 69 1.39 9.53 8.23
C PRO A 69 0.76 10.89 7.89
N GLN A 70 -0.40 10.88 7.25
CA GLN A 70 -1.13 12.09 6.87
C GLN A 70 -2.54 12.09 7.46
N GLU A 71 -3.00 13.23 7.98
CA GLU A 71 -4.41 13.42 8.38
C GLU A 71 -5.34 13.62 7.16
N ARG A 72 -4.81 14.18 6.06
CA ARG A 72 -5.56 14.45 4.82
C ARG A 72 -4.68 14.23 3.60
N GLY A 73 -5.23 13.57 2.58
CA GLY A 73 -4.52 13.17 1.37
C GLY A 73 -4.19 11.68 1.37
N TYR A 74 -4.33 11.03 0.22
CA TYR A 74 -4.17 9.58 0.06
C TYR A 74 -3.29 9.29 -1.15
N GLU A 75 -1.97 9.37 -0.95
CA GLU A 75 -1.01 8.81 -1.89
C GLU A 75 -0.91 7.30 -1.68
N VAL A 76 -0.74 6.87 -0.42
CA VAL A 76 -0.76 5.47 -0.01
C VAL A 76 -1.82 5.27 1.07
N LEU A 77 -2.62 4.21 0.92
CA LEU A 77 -3.63 3.80 1.88
C LEU A 77 -3.28 2.40 2.39
N LEU A 78 -2.92 2.29 3.68
CA LEU A 78 -2.75 1.00 4.33
C LEU A 78 -4.08 0.56 4.96
N ILE A 79 -4.53 -0.62 4.56
CA ILE A 79 -5.76 -1.24 5.00
C ILE A 79 -5.41 -2.45 5.86
N GLU A 80 -5.80 -2.38 7.13
CA GLU A 80 -5.75 -3.50 8.05
C GLU A 80 -7.05 -4.32 7.88
N PRO A 81 -6.99 -5.65 7.76
CA PRO A 81 -8.18 -6.49 7.66
C PRO A 81 -9.00 -6.33 8.93
N TYR A 82 -10.32 -6.18 8.76
CA TYR A 82 -11.26 -6.02 9.88
C TYR A 82 -11.50 -7.34 10.64
N TYR A 83 -11.17 -8.48 10.02
CA TYR A 83 -11.33 -9.80 10.59
C TYR A 83 -9.95 -10.33 11.01
N GLU A 84 -9.83 -10.82 12.25
CA GLU A 84 -8.58 -11.39 12.80
C GLU A 84 -8.05 -12.58 11.99
N SER A 85 -8.88 -13.18 11.14
CA SER A 85 -8.50 -14.29 10.28
C SER A 85 -9.32 -14.26 8.98
N LEU A 86 -8.72 -13.78 7.91
CA LEU A 86 -9.08 -14.20 6.56
C LEU A 86 -7.81 -14.84 5.99
N LEU A 87 -7.80 -16.17 6.08
CA LEU A 87 -6.76 -17.16 5.72
C LEU A 87 -5.96 -17.70 6.90
#